data_AF-A0A7X0KPP8-F1
#
_entry.id   AF-A0A7X0KPP8-F1
#
_cell.length_a   1.000
_cell.length_b   1.000
_cell.length_c   1.000
_cell.angle_alpha   90.00
_cell.angle_beta   90.00
_cell.angle_gamma   90.00
#
_symmetry.space_group_name_H-M   'P 1'
#
loop_
_entity.id
_entity.type
_entity.pdbx_description
1 polymer ?
#
loop_
_entity_poly.entity_id
_entity_poly.type
_entity_poly.pdbx_seq_one_letter_code
_entity_poly.pdbx_strand_id
1 'polypeptide(L)'
;MSAVAPRPLAMLALAGVLVLGGCTPAAAPAPNAAPASASAAAPAHVSRTARLQAFLQQRYGSAAMLAGHWPGQWTQDGASHAVDWQVCAEQPVVIGDGWQQLLAVCGTLRDAGHPEPGTIDFYVLRPEGQGFAVAAERTGGTYGSNGQPGEVGIVRAGSDFYGFRVEDGWFGQGYALQSQTLILPGPKGLVDAGSLRSHIDNGAAADCDAADAAADCKAGQFDLDFALRFDDRDHAARVWPLLIEETGVDCGQRQVQREHRFVLDTKTWTYHFPEALQREGCA
;
A
#
# COMPACT_ATOMS: atom_id res chain seq x y z
N MET A 1 8.15 16.88 -38.79
CA MET A 1 7.49 17.68 -39.84
C MET A 1 6.83 18.86 -39.15
N SER A 2 7.49 20.02 -39.15
CA SER A 2 6.96 21.27 -38.60
C SER A 2 6.27 22.05 -39.71
N ALA A 3 5.07 22.56 -39.44
CA ALA A 3 4.42 23.57 -40.26
C ALA A 3 4.27 24.85 -39.44
N VAL A 4 4.90 25.90 -39.93
CA VAL A 4 4.84 27.30 -39.52
C VAL A 4 3.78 28.00 -40.38
N ALA A 5 3.17 29.09 -39.87
CA ALA A 5 3.01 30.43 -40.49
C ALA A 5 1.71 31.17 -39.97
N PRO A 6 1.51 32.50 -40.23
CA PRO A 6 1.61 33.55 -39.20
C PRO A 6 0.47 34.62 -39.18
N ARG A 7 0.53 35.55 -38.19
CA ARG A 7 0.19 37.03 -38.10
C ARG A 7 -0.86 37.69 -39.05
N PRO A 8 -1.57 38.82 -38.69
CA PRO A 8 -1.00 40.05 -38.08
C PRO A 8 -1.91 41.04 -37.25
N LEU A 9 -1.24 42.05 -36.61
CA LEU A 9 -1.47 43.52 -36.41
C LEU A 9 -2.93 44.09 -36.32
N ALA A 10 -3.28 45.20 -35.64
CA ALA A 10 -2.72 46.22 -34.74
C ALA A 10 -3.86 47.26 -34.47
N MET A 11 -3.79 48.08 -33.40
CA MET A 11 -3.90 49.57 -33.44
C MET A 11 -4.10 50.20 -32.06
N LEU A 12 -3.37 51.29 -31.84
CA LEU A 12 -3.46 52.28 -30.75
C LEU A 12 -4.63 53.24 -30.94
N ALA A 13 -5.09 53.88 -29.85
CA ALA A 13 -5.44 55.31 -29.86
C ALA A 13 -5.35 55.93 -28.45
N LEU A 14 -4.62 57.04 -28.36
CA LEU A 14 -4.47 57.98 -27.24
C LEU A 14 -5.45 59.17 -27.39
N ALA A 15 -5.65 59.86 -26.27
CA ALA A 15 -5.73 61.32 -26.08
C ALA A 15 -7.09 61.93 -25.66
N GLY A 16 -7.02 62.85 -24.68
CA GLY A 16 -8.05 63.85 -24.41
C GLY A 16 -8.00 64.47 -23.00
N VAL A 17 -7.24 65.55 -22.85
CA VAL A 17 -7.08 66.41 -21.65
C VAL A 17 -8.22 67.44 -21.55
N LEU A 18 -8.63 67.88 -20.33
CA LEU A 18 -8.78 69.31 -19.96
C LEU A 18 -9.17 69.54 -18.49
N VAL A 19 -8.56 70.58 -17.92
CA VAL A 19 -8.56 71.05 -16.53
C VAL A 19 -9.44 72.29 -16.39
N LEU A 20 -10.21 72.39 -15.30
CA LEU A 20 -10.68 73.60 -14.60
C LEU A 20 -10.82 73.16 -13.12
N GLY A 21 -10.27 73.76 -12.05
CA GLY A 21 -9.98 75.15 -11.75
C GLY A 21 -11.08 75.73 -10.85
N GLY A 22 -10.95 75.65 -9.50
CA GLY A 22 -11.87 76.37 -8.59
C GLY A 22 -11.89 75.92 -7.11
N CYS A 23 -11.31 76.77 -6.26
CA CYS A 23 -11.59 77.08 -4.84
C CYS A 23 -11.96 75.99 -3.81
N THR A 24 -11.09 75.87 -2.80
CA THR A 24 -11.27 75.20 -1.51
C THR A 24 -12.36 75.83 -0.63
N PRO A 25 -13.14 74.99 0.07
CA PRO A 25 -13.46 75.25 1.47
C PRO A 25 -12.92 74.12 2.37
N ALA A 26 -12.44 74.49 3.56
CA ALA A 26 -11.95 73.57 4.57
C ALA A 26 -13.08 72.64 5.06
N ALA A 27 -12.85 71.32 4.98
CA ALA A 27 -13.77 70.30 5.49
C ALA A 27 -13.22 69.67 6.78
N ALA A 28 -14.15 69.50 7.73
CA ALA A 28 -13.99 69.05 9.12
C ALA A 28 -13.27 67.69 9.29
N PRO A 29 -12.69 67.40 10.48
CA PRO A 29 -12.05 66.11 10.75
C PRO A 29 -13.04 64.96 10.61
N ALA A 30 -12.64 63.94 9.84
CA ALA A 30 -13.42 62.72 9.67
C ALA A 30 -13.56 61.96 11.01
N PRO A 31 -14.72 61.36 11.31
CA PRO A 31 -14.89 60.53 12.49
C PRO A 31 -14.03 59.27 12.38
N ASN A 32 -13.39 58.88 13.48
CA ASN A 32 -12.66 57.62 13.62
C ASN A 32 -13.51 56.47 13.07
N ALA A 33 -13.02 55.84 12.00
CA ALA A 33 -13.58 54.59 11.53
C ALA A 33 -13.43 53.54 12.64
N ALA A 34 -14.55 52.99 13.10
CA ALA A 34 -14.56 51.86 14.00
C ALA A 34 -13.77 50.70 13.35
N PRO A 35 -12.96 49.96 14.11
CA PRO A 35 -12.20 48.84 13.57
C PRO A 35 -13.18 47.82 12.98
N ALA A 36 -13.01 47.53 11.69
CA ALA A 36 -13.76 46.51 10.99
C ALA A 36 -13.63 45.20 11.78
N SER A 37 -14.77 44.61 12.13
CA SER A 37 -14.85 43.30 12.76
C SER A 37 -14.06 42.31 11.89
N ALA A 38 -12.99 41.76 12.44
CA ALA A 38 -12.19 40.74 11.77
C ALA A 38 -13.13 39.61 11.36
N SER A 39 -13.24 39.39 10.04
CA SER A 39 -13.95 38.25 9.49
C SER A 39 -13.32 36.99 10.10
N ALA A 40 -14.14 36.16 10.75
CA ALA A 40 -13.69 34.89 11.31
C ALA A 40 -12.99 34.11 10.19
N ALA A 41 -11.69 33.86 10.36
CA ALA A 41 -10.92 33.09 9.40
C ALA A 41 -11.62 31.75 9.18
N ALA A 42 -11.87 31.40 7.91
CA ALA A 42 -12.37 30.08 7.56
C ALA A 42 -11.48 29.03 8.23
N PRO A 43 -12.05 27.95 8.79
CA PRO A 43 -11.27 26.94 9.49
C PRO A 43 -10.14 26.45 8.59
N ALA A 44 -8.91 26.53 9.08
CA ALA A 44 -7.73 26.15 8.30
C ALA A 44 -7.89 24.72 7.79
N HIS A 45 -7.71 24.52 6.48
CA HIS A 45 -7.72 23.18 5.89
C HIS A 45 -6.53 22.38 6.44
N VAL A 46 -6.79 21.35 7.24
CA VAL A 46 -5.75 20.43 7.72
C VAL A 46 -5.36 19.47 6.60
N SER A 47 -4.07 19.46 6.26
CA SER A 47 -3.50 18.65 5.19
C SER A 47 -3.60 17.15 5.48
N ARG A 48 -3.62 16.32 4.43
CA ARG A 48 -3.58 14.85 4.53
C ARG A 48 -2.44 14.36 5.42
N THR A 49 -1.24 14.91 5.22
CA THR A 49 -0.04 14.59 5.99
C THR A 49 -0.24 14.93 7.48
N ALA A 50 -0.81 16.08 7.81
CA ALA A 50 -1.08 16.43 9.21
C ALA A 50 -2.12 15.49 9.85
N ARG A 51 -3.16 15.11 9.11
CA ARG A 51 -4.17 14.13 9.57
C ARG A 51 -3.55 12.76 9.82
N LEU A 52 -2.69 12.29 8.91
CA LEU A 52 -1.99 11.01 9.02
C LEU A 52 -1.04 11.00 10.21
N GLN A 53 -0.24 12.07 10.37
CA GLN A 53 0.67 12.23 11.50
C GLN A 53 -0.09 12.20 12.84
N ALA A 54 -1.22 12.91 12.93
CA ALA A 54 -2.07 12.91 14.11
C ALA A 54 -2.66 11.52 14.39
N PHE A 55 -3.11 10.80 13.36
CA PHE A 55 -3.60 9.42 13.48
C PHE A 55 -2.52 8.49 14.04
N LEU A 56 -1.31 8.53 13.49
CA LEU A 56 -0.18 7.73 13.96
C LEU A 56 0.15 8.02 15.43
N GLN A 57 0.21 9.30 15.80
CA GLN A 57 0.51 9.68 17.18
C GLN A 57 -0.58 9.27 18.17
N GLN A 58 -1.85 9.32 17.74
CA GLN A 58 -2.96 8.83 18.53
C GLN A 58 -2.90 7.31 18.73
N ARG A 59 -2.50 6.57 17.68
CA ARG A 59 -2.52 5.10 17.66
C ARG A 59 -1.30 4.46 18.32
N TYR A 60 -0.11 5.00 18.05
CA TYR A 60 1.19 4.44 18.44
C TYR A 60 1.97 5.30 19.45
N GLY A 61 1.41 6.44 19.86
CA GLY A 61 2.04 7.36 20.80
C GLY A 61 2.83 8.49 20.13
N SER A 62 3.25 9.47 20.93
CA SER A 62 3.81 10.74 20.44
C SER A 62 5.09 10.63 19.61
N ALA A 63 5.84 9.53 19.75
CA ALA A 63 7.04 9.24 18.97
C ALA A 63 6.76 8.78 17.53
N ALA A 64 5.52 8.38 17.24
CA ALA A 64 5.14 7.90 15.92
C ALA A 64 5.29 9.00 14.87
N MET A 65 5.82 8.64 13.70
CA MET A 65 6.17 9.58 12.63
C MET A 65 5.83 9.03 11.26
N LEU A 66 5.53 9.89 10.29
CA LEU A 66 5.21 9.43 8.94
C LEU A 66 6.40 8.88 8.16
N ALA A 67 7.62 9.26 8.52
CA ALA A 67 8.84 8.84 7.84
C ALA A 67 9.92 8.50 8.86
N GLY A 68 10.60 7.37 8.66
CA GLY A 68 11.57 6.82 9.59
C GLY A 68 10.96 5.80 10.55
N HIS A 69 11.79 5.33 11.48
CA HIS A 69 11.42 4.31 12.45
C HIS A 69 11.17 4.95 13.82
N TRP A 70 10.27 4.36 14.61
CA TRP A 70 10.07 4.73 16.00
C TRP A 70 9.91 3.49 16.90
N PRO A 71 10.44 3.55 18.13
CA PRO A 71 10.27 2.45 19.08
C PRO A 71 8.82 2.33 19.53
N GLY A 72 8.38 1.10 19.79
CA GLY A 72 7.12 0.83 20.47
C GLY A 72 7.09 -0.56 21.07
N GLN A 73 5.88 -1.02 21.36
CA GLN A 73 5.61 -2.36 21.86
C GLN A 73 4.49 -2.97 21.02
N TRP A 74 4.56 -4.28 20.85
CA TRP A 74 3.49 -5.08 20.26
C TRP A 74 3.19 -6.23 21.21
N THR A 75 1.92 -6.44 21.52
CA THR A 75 1.49 -7.56 22.35
C THR A 75 0.84 -8.63 21.50
N GLN A 76 1.38 -9.84 21.58
CA GLN A 76 0.82 -11.03 20.95
C GLN A 76 0.68 -12.12 22.02
N ASP A 77 -0.51 -12.73 22.10
CA ASP A 77 -0.79 -13.85 23.02
C ASP A 77 -0.39 -13.58 24.49
N GLY A 78 -0.49 -12.32 24.92
CA GLY A 78 -0.13 -11.88 26.27
C GLY A 78 1.37 -11.60 26.50
N ALA A 79 2.23 -11.88 25.52
CA ALA A 79 3.64 -11.48 25.53
C ALA A 79 3.83 -10.12 24.87
N SER A 80 4.68 -9.26 25.46
CA SER A 80 5.03 -7.95 24.90
C SER A 80 6.41 -8.02 24.26
N HIS A 81 6.49 -7.59 23.00
CA HIS A 81 7.70 -7.57 22.20
C HIS A 81 8.11 -6.12 21.93
N ALA A 82 9.42 -5.84 22.03
CA ALA A 82 9.97 -4.58 21.58
C ALA A 82 10.01 -4.52 20.06
N VAL A 83 9.46 -3.45 19.50
CA VAL A 83 9.27 -3.30 18.05
C VAL A 83 9.79 -1.94 17.59
N ASP A 84 10.46 -1.94 16.44
CA ASP A 84 10.70 -0.75 15.63
C ASP A 84 9.61 -0.63 14.57
N TRP A 85 8.73 0.35 14.76
CA TRP A 85 7.61 0.64 13.87
C TRP A 85 8.04 1.58 12.74
N GLN A 86 7.42 1.42 11.58
CA GLN A 86 7.50 2.37 10.47
C GLN A 86 6.20 2.36 9.65
N VAL A 87 5.89 3.47 8.97
CA VAL A 87 4.91 3.45 7.88
C VAL A 87 5.56 2.78 6.68
N CYS A 88 5.11 1.57 6.33
CA CYS A 88 5.68 0.80 5.22
C CYS A 88 4.92 0.99 3.90
N ALA A 89 3.64 1.34 3.96
CA ALA A 89 2.89 1.74 2.76
C ALA A 89 1.81 2.77 3.10
N GLU A 90 1.64 3.77 2.26
CA GLU A 90 0.54 4.72 2.37
C GLU A 90 0.13 5.21 0.98
N GLN A 91 -1.17 5.26 0.69
CA GLN A 91 -1.67 5.82 -0.56
C GLN A 91 -3.10 6.36 -0.40
N PRO A 92 -3.40 7.58 -0.88
CA PRO A 92 -4.77 8.03 -1.04
C PRO A 92 -5.38 7.37 -2.28
N VAL A 93 -6.57 6.81 -2.16
CA VAL A 93 -7.31 6.15 -3.25
C VAL A 93 -8.68 6.77 -3.40
N VAL A 94 -9.18 6.83 -4.62
CA VAL A 94 -10.53 7.30 -4.93
C VAL A 94 -11.48 6.11 -4.91
N ILE A 95 -12.58 6.24 -4.16
CA ILE A 95 -13.63 5.22 -4.09
C ILE A 95 -14.99 5.91 -4.24
N GLY A 96 -15.68 5.62 -5.35
CA GLY A 96 -16.86 6.38 -5.77
C GLY A 96 -16.55 7.87 -5.87
N ASP A 97 -17.38 8.70 -5.24
CA ASP A 97 -17.21 10.17 -5.21
C ASP A 97 -16.30 10.67 -4.06
N GLY A 98 -15.76 9.74 -3.26
CA GLY A 98 -14.93 10.05 -2.11
C GLY A 98 -13.49 9.58 -2.27
N TRP A 99 -12.68 9.82 -1.24
CA TRP A 99 -11.35 9.23 -1.14
C TRP A 99 -11.14 8.58 0.23
N GLN A 100 -10.27 7.60 0.23
CA GLN A 100 -9.80 6.89 1.42
C GLN A 100 -8.28 6.93 1.45
N GLN A 101 -7.71 6.80 2.63
CA GLN A 101 -6.29 6.66 2.83
C GLN A 101 -6.01 5.22 3.27
N LEU A 102 -5.31 4.46 2.43
CA LEU A 102 -4.75 3.19 2.82
C LEU A 102 -3.44 3.44 3.55
N LEU A 103 -3.23 2.74 4.65
CA LEU A 103 -2.05 2.85 5.50
C LEU A 103 -1.68 1.47 6.03
N ALA A 104 -0.42 1.08 5.87
CA ALA A 104 0.18 -0.06 6.54
C ALA A 104 1.32 0.42 7.44
N VAL A 105 1.30 -0.05 8.69
CA VAL A 105 2.34 0.22 9.68
C VAL A 105 3.00 -1.11 10.01
N CYS A 106 4.28 -1.23 9.67
CA CYS A 106 5.07 -2.43 9.86
C CYS A 106 5.90 -2.32 11.13
N GLY A 107 5.97 -3.41 11.88
CA GLY A 107 6.74 -3.53 13.09
C GLY A 107 7.79 -4.63 12.97
N THR A 108 9.06 -4.22 13.06
CA THR A 108 10.20 -5.15 13.15
C THR A 108 10.50 -5.47 14.60
N LEU A 109 10.50 -6.75 14.98
CA LEU A 109 10.87 -7.17 16.33
C LEU A 109 12.40 -7.07 16.52
N ARG A 110 12.84 -6.47 17.63
CA ARG A 110 14.27 -6.20 17.88
C ARG A 110 15.10 -7.43 18.28
N ASP A 111 14.47 -8.38 18.97
CA ASP A 111 15.13 -9.55 19.55
C ASP A 111 14.50 -10.86 19.04
N ALA A 112 14.15 -10.90 17.76
CA ALA A 112 13.47 -12.02 17.15
C ALA A 112 14.41 -13.18 16.81
N GLY A 113 13.99 -14.40 17.15
CA GLY A 113 14.55 -15.64 16.64
C GLY A 113 14.27 -15.82 15.15
N HIS A 114 15.02 -16.74 14.53
CA HIS A 114 14.92 -16.96 13.08
C HIS A 114 13.50 -17.23 12.54
N PRO A 115 12.67 -18.09 13.17
CA PRO A 115 11.31 -18.34 12.67
C PRO A 115 10.31 -17.27 13.10
N GLU A 116 10.69 -16.34 13.99
CA GLU A 116 9.72 -15.38 14.54
C GLU A 116 9.37 -14.32 13.48
N PRO A 117 8.07 -14.06 13.25
CA PRO A 117 7.62 -13.10 12.25
C PRO A 117 7.71 -11.66 12.76
N GLY A 118 7.63 -10.71 11.82
CA GLY A 118 7.26 -9.33 12.12
C GLY A 118 5.75 -9.16 12.27
N THR A 119 5.32 -7.92 12.54
CA THR A 119 3.90 -7.57 12.63
C THR A 119 3.51 -6.47 11.66
N ILE A 120 2.29 -6.50 11.13
CA ILE A 120 1.74 -5.44 10.29
C ILE A 120 0.32 -5.09 10.74
N ASP A 121 0.08 -3.79 10.84
CA ASP A 121 -1.23 -3.21 11.03
C ASP A 121 -1.69 -2.52 9.74
N PHE A 122 -2.88 -2.87 9.28
CA PHE A 122 -3.50 -2.31 8.08
C PHE A 122 -4.70 -1.45 8.45
N TYR A 123 -4.82 -0.31 7.79
CA TYR A 123 -5.89 0.65 7.99
C TYR A 123 -6.44 1.16 6.66
N VAL A 124 -7.76 1.25 6.59
CA VAL A 124 -8.49 2.03 5.61
C VAL A 124 -9.12 3.19 6.34
N LEU A 125 -8.66 4.40 6.04
CA LEU A 125 -9.04 5.61 6.75
C LEU A 125 -9.93 6.49 5.87
N ARG A 126 -11.00 7.05 6.45
CA ARG A 126 -11.86 8.04 5.80
C ARG A 126 -11.62 9.42 6.40
N PRO A 127 -11.50 10.48 5.60
CA PRO A 127 -11.41 11.83 6.12
C PRO A 127 -12.66 12.18 6.92
N GLU A 128 -12.50 12.62 8.16
CA GLU A 128 -13.61 13.06 9.00
C GLU A 128 -13.19 14.29 9.82
N GLY A 129 -13.94 15.39 9.70
CA GLY A 129 -13.61 16.65 10.36
C GLY A 129 -12.18 17.11 10.04
N GLN A 130 -11.35 17.22 11.08
CA GLN A 130 -9.93 17.60 10.99
C GLN A 130 -8.95 16.40 11.04
N GLY A 131 -9.45 15.16 11.04
CA GLY A 131 -8.65 13.94 11.17
C GLY A 131 -9.08 12.85 10.20
N PHE A 132 -8.81 11.61 10.61
CA PHE A 132 -9.25 10.39 9.96
C PHE A 132 -10.09 9.55 10.92
N ALA A 133 -11.16 8.95 10.39
CA ALA A 133 -11.87 7.86 11.02
C ALA A 133 -11.44 6.53 10.42
N VAL A 134 -11.34 5.49 11.24
CA VAL A 134 -11.06 4.12 10.77
C VAL A 134 -12.32 3.57 10.11
N ALA A 135 -12.27 3.30 8.81
CA ALA A 135 -13.35 2.65 8.08
C ALA A 135 -13.21 1.13 8.11
N ALA A 136 -11.98 0.62 8.11
CA ALA A 136 -11.63 -0.77 8.34
C ALA A 136 -10.21 -0.85 8.88
N GLU A 137 -9.93 -1.85 9.72
CA GLU A 137 -8.59 -2.17 10.17
C GLU A 137 -8.40 -3.68 10.31
N ARG A 138 -7.15 -4.12 10.25
CA ARG A 138 -6.70 -5.44 10.70
C ARG A 138 -5.32 -5.25 11.31
N THR A 139 -5.19 -5.49 12.60
CA THR A 139 -3.96 -5.24 13.37
C THR A 139 -3.35 -6.54 13.90
N GLY A 140 -2.05 -6.56 14.09
CA GLY A 140 -1.31 -7.69 14.64
C GLY A 140 -1.20 -8.86 13.67
N GLY A 141 -1.27 -8.62 12.36
CA GLY A 141 -1.00 -9.68 11.38
C GLY A 141 0.48 -10.05 11.38
N THR A 142 0.80 -11.33 11.39
CA THR A 142 2.18 -11.82 11.45
C THR A 142 2.68 -12.29 10.10
N TYR A 143 3.84 -11.79 9.68
CA TYR A 143 4.41 -12.03 8.34
C TYR A 143 5.93 -12.17 8.41
N GLY A 144 6.52 -12.85 7.43
CA GLY A 144 7.96 -12.98 7.28
C GLY A 144 8.64 -13.74 8.42
N SER A 145 9.92 -13.44 8.63
CA SER A 145 10.79 -14.15 9.57
C SER A 145 11.89 -13.23 10.10
N ASN A 146 12.68 -13.69 11.09
CA ASN A 146 13.71 -12.88 11.76
C ASN A 146 13.18 -11.54 12.31
N GLY A 147 11.91 -11.52 12.76
CA GLY A 147 11.22 -10.35 13.26
C GLY A 147 10.81 -9.35 12.18
N GLN A 148 11.07 -9.61 10.91
CA GLN A 148 10.79 -8.69 9.81
C GLN A 148 9.50 -9.08 9.08
N PRO A 149 8.53 -8.16 8.92
CA PRO A 149 7.24 -8.47 8.33
C PRO A 149 7.22 -8.58 6.79
N GLY A 150 8.35 -8.32 6.12
CA GLY A 150 8.40 -8.23 4.66
C GLY A 150 7.99 -6.85 4.11
N GLU A 151 7.58 -6.82 2.85
CA GLU A 151 7.22 -5.61 2.12
C GLU A 151 5.70 -5.53 1.90
N VAL A 152 5.16 -4.31 1.96
CA VAL A 152 3.73 -4.06 1.73
C VAL A 152 3.53 -3.18 0.51
N GLY A 153 2.77 -3.67 -0.45
CA GLY A 153 2.26 -2.91 -1.59
C GLY A 153 0.78 -2.59 -1.42
N ILE A 154 0.34 -1.44 -1.94
CA ILE A 154 -1.09 -1.12 -2.09
C ILE A 154 -1.51 -1.55 -3.49
N VAL A 155 -2.57 -2.35 -3.56
CA VAL A 155 -3.06 -2.92 -4.83
C VAL A 155 -4.46 -2.44 -5.17
N ARG A 156 -4.71 -2.24 -6.46
CA ARG A 156 -6.04 -2.02 -7.01
C ARG A 156 -6.59 -3.37 -7.50
N ALA A 157 -7.52 -3.92 -6.75
CA ALA A 157 -8.14 -5.22 -6.97
C ALA A 157 -9.49 -5.14 -7.71
N GLY A 158 -9.87 -3.96 -8.22
CA GLY A 158 -11.12 -3.70 -8.92
C GLY A 158 -11.29 -2.22 -9.28
N SER A 159 -12.43 -1.86 -9.86
CA SER A 159 -12.72 -0.48 -10.30
C SER A 159 -12.48 0.58 -9.20
N ASP A 160 -12.92 0.28 -7.98
CA ASP A 160 -12.82 1.13 -6.80
C ASP A 160 -12.63 0.27 -5.54
N PHE A 161 -11.88 -0.81 -5.72
CA PHE A 161 -11.62 -1.82 -4.71
C PHE A 161 -10.11 -1.94 -4.53
N TYR A 162 -9.61 -1.44 -3.41
CA TYR A 162 -8.18 -1.36 -3.09
C TYR A 162 -7.91 -2.16 -1.82
N GLY A 163 -6.70 -2.69 -1.70
CA GLY A 163 -6.24 -3.38 -0.51
C GLY A 163 -4.71 -3.41 -0.47
N PHE A 164 -4.18 -4.39 0.25
CA PHE A 164 -2.74 -4.55 0.43
C PHE A 164 -2.29 -5.91 -0.12
N ARG A 165 -1.06 -5.96 -0.61
CA ARG A 165 -0.30 -7.18 -0.85
C ARG A 165 0.90 -7.16 0.07
N VAL A 166 1.08 -8.21 0.84
CA VAL A 166 2.28 -8.42 1.65
C VAL A 166 3.15 -9.41 0.91
N GLU A 167 4.40 -9.06 0.63
CA GLU A 167 5.43 -9.98 0.15
C GLU A 167 6.39 -10.26 1.30
N ASP A 168 6.51 -11.52 1.67
CA ASP A 168 7.35 -11.97 2.78
C ASP A 168 8.02 -13.29 2.45
N GLY A 169 8.97 -13.74 3.27
CA GLY A 169 9.60 -15.01 3.02
C GLY A 169 10.36 -15.58 4.19
N TRP A 170 10.66 -16.87 4.06
CA TRP A 170 11.46 -17.64 4.98
C TRP A 170 12.52 -18.41 4.18
N PHE A 171 13.74 -18.44 4.72
CA PHE A 171 14.86 -19.17 4.13
C PHE A 171 15.43 -20.11 5.18
N GLY A 172 15.56 -21.39 4.87
CA GLY A 172 16.10 -22.33 5.84
C GLY A 172 16.21 -23.74 5.30
N GLN A 173 17.19 -24.49 5.82
CA GLN A 173 17.45 -25.87 5.40
C GLN A 173 17.64 -26.03 3.88
N GLY A 174 18.11 -24.96 3.21
CA GLY A 174 18.32 -24.93 1.77
C GLY A 174 17.07 -24.67 0.92
N TYR A 175 15.96 -24.27 1.55
CA TYR A 175 14.74 -23.82 0.88
C TYR A 175 14.63 -22.29 0.93
N ALA A 176 14.13 -21.70 -0.15
CA ALA A 176 13.58 -20.35 -0.15
C ALA A 176 12.07 -20.43 -0.34
N LEU A 177 11.31 -19.87 0.61
CA LEU A 177 9.86 -19.87 0.60
C LEU A 177 9.40 -18.42 0.66
N GLN A 178 9.07 -17.83 -0.48
CA GLN A 178 8.52 -16.47 -0.54
C GLN A 178 7.03 -16.54 -0.80
N SER A 179 6.27 -15.72 -0.10
CA SER A 179 4.82 -15.68 -0.14
C SER A 179 4.34 -14.29 -0.54
N GLN A 180 3.14 -14.26 -1.12
CA GLN A 180 2.38 -13.05 -1.35
C GLN A 180 0.97 -13.22 -0.79
N THR A 181 0.61 -12.39 0.17
CA THR A 181 -0.68 -12.44 0.89
C THR A 181 -1.51 -11.22 0.54
N LEU A 182 -2.78 -11.41 0.19
CA LEU A 182 -3.71 -10.33 -0.10
C LEU A 182 -4.56 -9.98 1.11
N ILE A 183 -4.58 -8.70 1.48
CA ILE A 183 -5.42 -8.15 2.54
C ILE A 183 -6.43 -7.20 1.91
N LEU A 184 -7.68 -7.64 1.79
CA LEU A 184 -8.71 -6.91 1.03
C LEU A 184 -9.88 -6.49 1.94
N PRO A 185 -10.64 -5.44 1.57
CA PRO A 185 -11.88 -5.11 2.25
C PRO A 185 -12.91 -6.24 2.11
N GLY A 186 -13.43 -6.73 3.23
CA GLY A 186 -14.55 -7.65 3.33
C GLY A 186 -15.74 -7.06 4.10
N PRO A 187 -16.77 -7.86 4.42
CA PRO A 187 -18.03 -7.35 4.99
C PRO A 187 -17.90 -6.77 6.40
N LYS A 188 -16.86 -7.17 7.14
CA LYS A 188 -16.64 -6.80 8.54
C LYS A 188 -15.34 -6.04 8.80
N GLY A 189 -14.65 -5.60 7.74
CA GLY A 189 -13.32 -4.99 7.83
C GLY A 189 -12.35 -5.60 6.84
N LEU A 190 -11.05 -5.47 7.09
CA LEU A 190 -10.02 -6.08 6.25
C LEU A 190 -9.92 -7.59 6.55
N VAL A 191 -9.83 -8.41 5.51
CA VAL A 191 -9.75 -9.87 5.60
C VAL A 191 -8.49 -10.40 4.93
N ASP A 192 -8.08 -11.59 5.35
CA ASP A 192 -7.15 -12.39 4.57
C ASP A 192 -7.87 -12.92 3.35
N ALA A 193 -7.56 -12.37 2.18
CA ALA A 193 -8.18 -12.82 0.95
C ALA A 193 -7.44 -14.02 0.35
N GLY A 194 -6.36 -14.48 0.96
CA GLY A 194 -5.59 -15.65 0.53
C GLY A 194 -4.11 -15.34 0.38
N SER A 195 -3.32 -16.40 0.50
CA SER A 195 -1.87 -16.39 0.36
C SER A 195 -1.44 -17.50 -0.61
N LEU A 196 -0.43 -17.22 -1.42
CA LEU A 196 0.24 -18.19 -2.27
C LEU A 196 1.74 -17.88 -2.30
N ARG A 197 2.55 -18.80 -2.84
CA ARG A 197 3.95 -18.50 -3.08
C ARG A 197 4.10 -17.38 -4.11
N SER A 198 5.11 -16.55 -3.95
CA SER A 198 5.66 -15.69 -5.01
C SER A 198 6.88 -16.34 -5.64
N HIS A 199 7.64 -17.09 -4.84
CA HIS A 199 8.77 -17.89 -5.26
C HIS A 199 8.95 -19.08 -4.32
N ILE A 200 9.38 -20.21 -4.87
CA ILE A 200 9.77 -21.37 -4.08
C ILE A 200 10.90 -22.17 -4.74
N ASP A 201 11.96 -22.43 -3.98
CA ASP A 201 13.05 -23.29 -4.42
C ASP A 201 13.62 -24.15 -3.29
N ASN A 202 14.29 -25.24 -3.67
CA ASN A 202 15.07 -26.09 -2.78
C ASN A 202 16.50 -26.33 -3.30
N GLY A 203 17.02 -25.43 -4.13
CA GLY A 203 18.29 -25.59 -4.83
C GLY A 203 19.48 -25.74 -3.88
N ALA A 204 19.38 -25.19 -2.67
CA ALA A 204 20.41 -25.27 -1.64
C ALA A 204 20.20 -26.43 -0.64
N ALA A 205 19.15 -27.24 -0.78
CA ALA A 205 18.83 -28.33 0.16
C ALA A 205 19.75 -29.55 0.01
N ALA A 206 20.32 -29.75 -1.17
CA ALA A 206 21.23 -30.87 -1.45
C ALA A 206 22.30 -30.48 -2.49
N ASP A 207 23.54 -30.94 -2.26
CA ASP A 207 24.60 -30.87 -3.26
C ASP A 207 24.44 -32.02 -4.27
N CYS A 208 23.79 -31.72 -5.38
CA CYS A 208 23.50 -32.70 -6.43
C CYS A 208 24.68 -32.95 -7.39
N ASP A 209 25.85 -32.36 -7.19
CA ASP A 209 27.00 -32.56 -8.07
C ASP A 209 27.92 -33.71 -7.61
N ALA A 210 27.62 -34.34 -6.47
CA ALA A 210 28.26 -35.58 -6.04
C ALA A 210 27.86 -36.76 -6.97
N ALA A 211 28.86 -37.31 -7.66
CA ALA A 211 28.68 -38.39 -8.63
C ALA A 211 28.37 -39.72 -7.92
N ASP A 212 27.08 -40.05 -7.82
CA ASP A 212 26.49 -41.40 -7.73
C ASP A 212 24.95 -41.32 -7.65
N ALA A 213 24.39 -40.17 -7.21
CA ALA A 213 22.95 -39.91 -7.14
C ALA A 213 22.53 -38.55 -7.75
N ALA A 214 23.39 -37.94 -8.56
CA ALA A 214 23.19 -36.60 -9.13
C ALA A 214 21.87 -36.45 -9.91
N ALA A 215 21.48 -37.46 -10.69
CA ALA A 215 20.26 -37.43 -11.48
C ALA A 215 19.00 -37.47 -10.61
N ASP A 216 18.96 -38.37 -9.62
CA ASP A 216 17.83 -38.50 -8.69
C ASP A 216 17.73 -37.27 -7.78
N CYS A 217 18.88 -36.73 -7.35
CA CYS A 217 18.95 -35.47 -6.61
C CYS A 217 18.38 -34.31 -7.43
N LYS A 218 18.81 -34.13 -8.68
CA LYS A 218 18.27 -33.10 -9.59
C LYS A 218 16.79 -33.34 -9.88
N ALA A 219 16.33 -34.58 -9.97
CA ALA A 219 14.90 -34.87 -10.15
C ALA A 219 14.05 -34.42 -8.93
N GLY A 220 14.64 -34.32 -7.73
CA GLY A 220 13.98 -33.77 -6.54
C GLY A 220 14.08 -32.25 -6.38
N GLN A 221 14.80 -31.56 -7.26
CA GLN A 221 14.92 -30.09 -7.23
C GLN A 221 13.76 -29.40 -7.94
N PHE A 222 13.35 -28.26 -7.40
CA PHE A 222 12.40 -27.33 -8.01
C PHE A 222 12.81 -25.87 -7.72
N ASP A 223 12.40 -24.99 -8.61
CA ASP A 223 12.60 -23.55 -8.59
C ASP A 223 11.44 -22.95 -9.40
N LEU A 224 10.45 -22.37 -8.71
CA LEU A 224 9.22 -21.90 -9.31
C LEU A 224 8.90 -20.47 -8.86
N ASP A 225 8.56 -19.63 -9.81
CA ASP A 225 8.04 -18.29 -9.61
C ASP A 225 6.53 -18.25 -9.89
N PHE A 226 5.83 -17.40 -9.15
CA PHE A 226 4.39 -17.18 -9.28
C PHE A 226 4.10 -15.67 -9.33
N ALA A 227 3.95 -15.13 -10.53
CA ALA A 227 3.66 -13.71 -10.71
C ALA A 227 2.15 -13.45 -10.63
N LEU A 228 1.72 -12.70 -9.61
CA LEU A 228 0.32 -12.30 -9.43
C LEU A 228 0.02 -10.97 -10.12
N ARG A 229 -1.08 -10.95 -10.88
CA ARG A 229 -1.70 -9.72 -11.39
C ARG A 229 -3.22 -9.79 -11.30
N PHE A 230 -3.88 -8.65 -11.20
CA PHE A 230 -5.33 -8.56 -11.37
C PHE A 230 -5.69 -8.51 -12.85
N ASP A 231 -6.75 -9.23 -13.24
CA ASP A 231 -7.31 -9.17 -14.58
C ASP A 231 -8.27 -7.98 -14.72
N ASP A 232 -7.70 -6.84 -15.08
CA ASP A 232 -8.40 -5.57 -15.18
C ASP A 232 -9.15 -5.35 -16.50
N ARG A 233 -9.26 -6.38 -17.36
CA ARG A 233 -9.94 -6.31 -18.67
C ARG A 233 -11.39 -5.85 -18.58
N ASP A 234 -12.10 -6.24 -17.53
CA ASP A 234 -13.41 -5.66 -17.19
C ASP A 234 -13.22 -4.49 -16.23
N HIS A 235 -12.97 -3.29 -16.77
CA HIS A 235 -12.69 -2.10 -15.98
C HIS A 235 -13.85 -1.67 -15.06
N ALA A 236 -15.08 -2.15 -15.31
CA ALA A 236 -16.26 -1.82 -14.52
C ALA A 236 -16.52 -2.83 -13.39
N ALA A 237 -15.85 -3.99 -13.40
CA ALA A 237 -16.00 -4.98 -12.36
C ALA A 237 -15.54 -4.44 -11.00
N ARG A 238 -16.39 -4.62 -9.99
CA ARG A 238 -16.10 -4.20 -8.62
C ARG A 238 -14.88 -4.89 -8.06
N VAL A 239 -14.70 -6.17 -8.38
CA VAL A 239 -13.54 -6.98 -8.01
C VAL A 239 -13.07 -7.72 -9.25
N TRP A 240 -11.78 -7.62 -9.55
CA TRP A 240 -11.16 -8.30 -10.67
C TRP A 240 -10.71 -9.71 -10.27
N PRO A 241 -10.82 -10.70 -11.18
CA PRO A 241 -10.16 -11.99 -11.00
C PRO A 241 -8.64 -11.84 -10.90
N LEU A 242 -7.98 -12.78 -10.25
CA LEU A 242 -6.53 -12.90 -10.24
C LEU A 242 -6.07 -13.77 -11.40
N LEU A 243 -4.91 -13.40 -11.95
CA LEU A 243 -4.12 -14.21 -12.87
C LEU A 243 -2.77 -14.46 -12.21
N ILE A 244 -2.39 -15.74 -12.11
CA ILE A 244 -1.10 -16.18 -11.59
C ILE A 244 -0.36 -16.83 -12.75
N GLU A 245 0.78 -16.26 -13.13
CA GLU A 245 1.71 -16.87 -14.06
C GLU A 245 2.73 -17.72 -13.28
N GLU A 246 2.69 -19.03 -13.46
CA GLU A 246 3.62 -20.01 -12.88
C GLU A 246 4.72 -20.32 -13.91
N THR A 247 5.97 -20.06 -13.53
CA THR A 247 7.15 -20.31 -14.38
C THR A 247 8.27 -20.97 -13.61
N GLY A 248 9.14 -21.70 -14.31
CA GLY A 248 10.37 -22.25 -13.73
C GLY A 248 10.53 -23.74 -13.97
N VAL A 249 11.22 -24.41 -13.05
CA VAL A 249 11.51 -25.84 -13.10
C VAL A 249 10.83 -26.55 -11.94
N ASP A 250 9.92 -27.46 -12.28
CA ASP A 250 9.28 -28.35 -11.31
C ASP A 250 10.07 -29.66 -11.19
N CYS A 251 9.69 -30.46 -10.20
CA CYS A 251 10.28 -31.78 -9.97
C CYS A 251 10.28 -32.65 -11.23
N GLY A 252 11.29 -33.51 -11.32
CA GLY A 252 11.63 -34.25 -12.52
C GLY A 252 12.24 -33.37 -13.63
N GLN A 253 12.75 -32.18 -13.27
CA GLN A 253 13.35 -31.22 -14.20
C GLN A 253 12.38 -30.75 -15.30
N ARG A 254 11.09 -30.69 -14.97
CA ARG A 254 10.04 -30.31 -15.92
C ARG A 254 9.90 -28.80 -15.96
N GLN A 255 10.12 -28.22 -17.13
CA GLN A 255 9.82 -26.81 -17.38
C GLN A 255 8.33 -26.54 -17.21
N VAL A 256 7.99 -25.45 -16.54
CA VAL A 256 6.62 -25.00 -16.33
C VAL A 256 6.44 -23.60 -16.88
N GLN A 257 5.34 -23.43 -17.60
CA GLN A 257 4.77 -22.14 -17.95
C GLN A 257 3.26 -22.31 -18.01
N ARG A 258 2.55 -21.79 -17.01
CA ARG A 258 1.09 -21.96 -16.86
C ARG A 258 0.48 -20.67 -16.36
N GLU A 259 -0.77 -20.43 -16.77
CA GLU A 259 -1.57 -19.34 -16.21
C GLU A 259 -2.75 -19.95 -15.44
N HIS A 260 -2.93 -19.48 -14.21
CA HIS A 260 -4.06 -19.84 -13.37
C HIS A 260 -4.96 -18.62 -13.19
N ARG A 261 -6.27 -18.84 -13.20
CA ARG A 261 -7.27 -17.79 -12.98
C ARG A 261 -8.10 -18.10 -11.75
N PHE A 262 -8.17 -17.14 -10.82
CA PHE A 262 -8.97 -17.25 -9.61
C PHE A 262 -9.97 -16.11 -9.51
N VAL A 263 -11.18 -16.43 -9.10
CA VAL A 263 -12.24 -15.44 -8.84
C VAL A 263 -12.46 -15.40 -7.34
N LEU A 264 -12.65 -14.21 -6.78
CA LEU A 264 -12.94 -14.04 -5.36
C LEU A 264 -14.29 -14.72 -5.04
N ASP A 265 -14.30 -15.63 -4.07
CA ASP A 265 -15.52 -16.19 -3.53
C ASP A 265 -16.18 -15.14 -2.61
N THR A 266 -17.33 -14.61 -3.02
CA THR A 266 -18.03 -13.55 -2.28
C THR A 266 -18.67 -14.03 -0.97
N LYS A 267 -18.71 -15.33 -0.71
CA LYS A 267 -19.21 -15.89 0.56
C LYS A 267 -18.13 -15.88 1.63
N THR A 268 -16.93 -16.30 1.26
CA THR A 268 -15.78 -16.38 2.17
C THR A 268 -14.90 -15.14 2.13
N TRP A 269 -15.02 -14.33 1.07
CA TRP A 269 -14.13 -13.21 0.74
C TRP A 269 -12.67 -13.63 0.54
N THR A 270 -12.46 -14.80 -0.05
CA THR A 270 -11.15 -15.37 -0.33
C THR A 270 -11.01 -15.79 -1.79
N TYR A 271 -9.78 -15.72 -2.31
CA TYR A 271 -9.37 -16.48 -3.48
C TYR A 271 -8.96 -17.88 -3.02
N HIS A 272 -9.57 -18.90 -3.61
CA HIS A 272 -9.24 -20.29 -3.29
C HIS A 272 -8.05 -20.73 -4.14
N PHE A 273 -6.85 -20.68 -3.55
CA PHE A 273 -5.64 -21.19 -4.18
C PHE A 273 -5.48 -22.69 -3.86
N PRO A 274 -5.17 -23.53 -4.86
CA PRO A 274 -4.93 -24.95 -4.62
C PRO A 274 -3.59 -25.16 -3.90
N GLU A 275 -3.50 -26.22 -3.09
CA GLU A 275 -2.29 -26.58 -2.34
C GLU A 275 -1.06 -26.74 -3.24
N ALA A 276 -1.25 -27.10 -4.51
CA ALA A 276 -0.17 -27.20 -5.49
C ALA A 276 0.60 -25.87 -5.70
N LEU A 277 -0.02 -24.71 -5.45
CA LEU A 277 0.64 -23.38 -5.48
C LEU A 277 1.27 -22.98 -4.14
N GLN A 278 1.20 -23.87 -3.15
CA GLN A 278 1.73 -23.70 -1.79
C GLN A 278 2.70 -24.81 -1.37
N ARG A 279 2.80 -25.89 -2.17
CA ARG A 279 3.60 -27.09 -1.87
C ARG A 279 5.07 -26.76 -1.64
N GLU A 280 5.70 -27.50 -0.72
CA GLU A 280 7.13 -27.41 -0.38
C GLU A 280 7.88 -28.70 -0.73
N GLY A 281 7.36 -29.44 -1.71
CA GLY A 281 7.91 -30.73 -2.12
C GLY A 281 7.32 -31.25 -3.42
N CYS A 282 7.85 -32.39 -3.86
CA CYS A 282 7.51 -33.01 -5.14
C CYS A 282 6.26 -33.92 -5.11
N ALA A 283 5.64 -34.10 -3.94
CA ALA A 283 4.49 -34.99 -3.73
C ALA A 283 3.15 -34.23 -3.81
#